data_AF-A0A6A6LZH7-F1
#
_entry.id   AF-A0A6A6LZH7-F1
#
_cell.length_a   1.000
_cell.length_b   1.000
_cell.length_c   1.000
_cell.angle_alpha   90.00
_cell.angle_beta   90.00
_cell.angle_gamma   90.00
#
_symmetry.space_group_name_H-M   'P 1'
#
loop_
_entity.id
_entity.type
_entity.pdbx_description
1 polymer ?
#
loop_
_entity_poly.entity_id
_entity_poly.type
_entity_poly.pdbx_seq_one_letter_code
_entity_poly.pdbx_strand_id
1 'polypeptide(L)'
;MNISNAYSEVTPAVPSWLNKGDNAWQMTASTLVAIQSMPGLVILYASIVKKKWAVNSAFMALYAFAAVLICWVLLCYRMAFGDELLPFWGKGAPALGQKYLVARAKVPESTHVSDGKSKTVEPYYAMATLVYFQFTFAAITLILLAGSVLGRMNIKAWMAFVPLWLIFSYTVGAFSLWGGGFLYQWGAIDYSGGFVIHLSSGISGLTAAYWVGPRLKSDREISPK
;
A
#
# COMPACT_ATOMS: atom_id res chain seq x y z
N MET A 1 15.78 -42.20 25.37
CA MET A 1 16.79 -41.39 24.64
C MET A 1 16.16 -40.03 24.42
N ASN A 2 16.54 -39.02 25.22
CA ASN A 2 16.02 -37.65 25.07
C ASN A 2 16.64 -37.08 23.79
N ILE A 3 15.88 -37.05 22.70
CA ILE A 3 16.32 -36.39 21.47
C ILE A 3 16.48 -34.91 21.83
N SER A 4 17.68 -34.36 21.67
CA SER A 4 17.91 -32.95 21.99
C SER A 4 16.98 -32.08 21.15
N ASN A 5 16.43 -31.01 21.75
CA ASN A 5 15.59 -30.02 21.05
C ASN A 5 16.29 -29.38 19.83
N ALA A 6 17.60 -29.63 19.64
CA ALA A 6 18.36 -29.21 18.47
C ALA A 6 17.99 -29.94 17.16
N TYR A 7 17.37 -31.12 17.25
CA TYR A 7 16.93 -31.93 16.08
C TYR A 7 15.41 -32.01 15.92
N SER A 8 14.65 -31.24 16.71
CA SER A 8 13.20 -31.13 16.54
C SER A 8 12.87 -30.30 15.29
N GLU A 9 11.96 -30.78 14.44
CA GLU A 9 11.47 -30.02 13.27
C GLU A 9 10.87 -28.65 13.66
N VAL A 10 10.39 -28.56 14.91
CA VAL A 10 9.85 -27.35 15.52
C VAL A 10 10.92 -26.75 16.43
N THR A 11 11.73 -25.86 15.88
CA THR A 11 12.63 -25.02 16.68
C THR A 11 11.80 -24.05 17.54
N PRO A 12 12.18 -23.75 18.80
CA PRO A 12 11.44 -22.81 19.66
C PRO A 12 11.34 -21.38 19.10
N ALA A 13 12.11 -21.06 18.05
CA ALA A 13 12.05 -19.78 17.35
C ALA A 13 10.92 -19.67 16.31
N VAL A 14 10.36 -20.79 15.84
CA VAL A 14 9.33 -20.81 14.79
C VAL A 14 7.99 -21.23 15.41
N PRO A 15 6.96 -20.36 15.37
CA PRO A 15 5.64 -20.71 15.87
C PRO A 15 5.02 -21.88 15.10
N SER A 16 4.27 -22.74 15.78
CA SER A 16 3.63 -23.94 15.18
C SER A 16 2.58 -23.62 14.11
N TRP A 17 1.99 -22.42 14.15
CA TRP A 17 1.05 -21.94 13.13
C TRP A 17 1.74 -21.42 11.87
N LEU A 18 3.06 -21.23 11.84
CA LEU A 18 3.72 -20.60 10.70
C LEU A 18 3.92 -21.61 9.56
N ASN A 19 3.28 -21.38 8.42
CA ASN A 19 3.56 -22.10 7.18
C ASN A 19 4.65 -21.36 6.39
N LYS A 20 5.79 -22.02 6.17
CA LYS A 20 6.92 -21.43 5.45
C LYS A 20 6.60 -21.15 3.97
N GLY A 21 5.79 -22.00 3.34
CA GLY A 21 5.37 -21.86 1.94
C GLY A 21 4.46 -20.65 1.73
N ASP A 22 3.42 -20.51 2.56
CA ASP A 22 2.51 -19.35 2.51
C ASP A 22 3.27 -18.04 2.73
N ASN A 23 4.16 -18.02 3.74
CA ASN A 23 4.97 -16.84 4.02
C ASN A 23 5.94 -16.51 2.88
N ALA A 24 6.62 -17.51 2.30
CA ALA A 24 7.55 -17.31 1.19
C ALA A 24 6.82 -16.81 -0.08
N TRP A 25 5.66 -17.40 -0.40
CA TRP A 25 4.85 -16.96 -1.53
C TRP A 25 4.36 -15.52 -1.34
N GLN A 26 3.84 -15.19 -0.16
CA GLN A 26 3.34 -13.86 0.13
C GLN A 26 4.44 -12.79 0.04
N MET A 27 5.65 -13.07 0.56
CA MET A 27 6.80 -12.17 0.42
C MET A 27 7.26 -12.02 -1.04
N THR A 28 7.24 -13.12 -1.80
CA THR A 28 7.57 -13.12 -3.24
C THR A 28 6.57 -12.26 -4.00
N ALA A 29 5.27 -12.49 -3.81
CA ALA A 29 4.20 -11.72 -4.42
C ALA A 29 4.31 -10.21 -4.07
N SER A 30 4.55 -9.89 -2.80
CA SER A 30 4.80 -8.52 -2.35
C SER A 30 5.94 -7.86 -3.13
N THR A 31 7.05 -8.59 -3.30
CA THR A 31 8.23 -8.08 -4.01
C THR A 31 7.97 -7.89 -5.50
N LEU A 32 7.19 -8.78 -6.14
CA LEU A 32 6.78 -8.59 -7.54
C LEU A 32 5.96 -7.30 -7.72
N VAL A 33 5.04 -7.01 -6.80
CA VAL A 33 4.29 -5.74 -6.79
C VAL A 33 5.21 -4.55 -6.50
N ALA A 34 6.17 -4.70 -5.58
CA ALA A 34 7.17 -3.66 -5.32
C ALA A 34 7.98 -3.32 -6.57
N ILE A 35 8.37 -4.32 -7.37
CA ILE A 35 9.12 -4.14 -8.63
C ILE A 35 8.31 -3.36 -9.67
N GLN A 36 6.98 -3.54 -9.71
CA GLN A 36 6.12 -2.72 -10.57
C GLN A 36 6.23 -1.23 -10.22
N SER A 37 6.38 -0.88 -8.94
CA SER A 37 6.63 0.50 -8.51
C SER A 37 8.07 0.92 -8.77
N MET A 38 9.02 0.16 -8.20
CA MET A 38 10.45 0.44 -8.13
C MET A 38 11.23 -0.79 -8.63
N PRO A 39 11.80 -0.78 -9.85
CA PRO A 39 11.97 0.38 -10.74
C PRO A 39 10.90 0.55 -11.83
N GLY A 40 9.89 -0.31 -11.95
CA GLY A 40 8.98 -0.38 -13.11
C GLY A 40 8.36 0.95 -13.54
N LEU A 41 7.49 1.52 -12.70
CA LEU A 41 6.81 2.80 -12.97
C LEU A 41 7.78 3.98 -13.00
N VAL A 42 8.88 3.95 -12.23
CA VAL A 42 9.92 4.98 -12.30
C VAL A 42 10.51 5.09 -13.69
N ILE A 43 10.89 3.95 -14.28
CA ILE A 43 11.46 3.90 -15.63
C ILE A 43 10.42 4.39 -16.65
N LEU A 44 9.17 3.93 -16.52
CA LEU A 44 8.08 4.34 -17.40
C LEU A 44 7.83 5.87 -17.33
N TYR A 45 7.84 6.46 -16.14
CA TYR A 45 7.60 7.88 -15.97
C TYR A 45 8.77 8.75 -16.39
N ALA A 46 10.00 8.30 -16.16
CA ALA A 46 11.18 8.98 -16.66
C ALA A 46 11.25 8.96 -18.20
N SER A 47 10.70 7.93 -18.87
CA SER A 47 10.74 7.79 -20.33
C SER A 47 9.61 8.53 -21.06
N ILE A 48 8.44 8.69 -20.45
CA ILE A 48 7.29 9.39 -21.07
C ILE A 48 7.45 10.92 -21.04
N VAL A 49 8.17 11.46 -20.06
CA VAL A 49 8.38 12.91 -19.95
C VAL A 49 9.55 13.40 -20.82
N LYS A 50 9.55 14.71 -21.14
CA LYS A 50 10.71 15.33 -21.80
C LYS A 50 11.97 15.12 -20.96
N LYS A 51 13.13 14.95 -21.60
CA LYS A 51 14.43 14.69 -20.95
C LYS A 51 14.74 15.62 -19.76
N LYS A 52 14.41 16.92 -19.88
CA LYS A 52 14.62 17.91 -18.81
C LYS A 52 13.82 17.64 -17.52
N TRP A 53 12.74 16.86 -17.61
CA TRP A 53 11.85 16.50 -16.49
C TRP A 53 12.04 15.06 -15.99
N ALA A 54 12.86 14.25 -16.66
CA ALA A 54 13.01 12.82 -16.36
C ALA A 54 13.49 12.58 -14.92
N VAL A 55 14.53 13.30 -14.48
CA VAL A 55 15.09 13.17 -13.12
C VAL A 55 14.07 13.56 -12.05
N ASN A 56 13.39 14.70 -12.22
CA ASN A 56 12.36 15.12 -11.26
C ASN A 56 11.20 14.12 -11.20
N SER A 57 10.78 13.56 -12.33
CA SER A 57 9.69 12.59 -12.39
C SER A 57 10.07 11.27 -11.70
N ALA A 58 11.29 10.80 -11.94
CA ALA A 58 11.83 9.63 -11.23
C ALA A 58 11.91 9.88 -9.71
N PHE A 59 12.37 11.08 -9.31
CA PHE A 59 12.47 11.45 -7.91
C PHE A 59 11.10 11.58 -7.23
N MET A 60 10.07 12.09 -7.92
CA MET A 60 8.70 12.12 -7.41
C MET A 60 8.19 10.72 -7.07
N ALA A 61 8.42 9.75 -7.96
CA ALA A 61 8.04 8.36 -7.72
C ALA A 61 8.86 7.73 -6.59
N LEU A 62 10.19 7.97 -6.53
CA LEU A 62 11.07 7.49 -5.46
C LEU A 62 10.65 8.01 -4.10
N TYR A 63 10.41 9.32 -4.03
CA TYR A 63 9.90 9.96 -2.84
C TYR A 63 8.57 9.35 -2.41
N ALA A 64 7.62 9.15 -3.34
CA ALA A 64 6.31 8.58 -3.00
C ALA A 64 6.46 7.17 -2.39
N PHE A 65 7.28 6.30 -2.99
CA PHE A 65 7.53 4.96 -2.46
C PHE A 65 8.09 5.00 -1.03
N ALA A 66 9.13 5.81 -0.79
CA ALA A 66 9.78 5.92 0.51
C ALA A 66 8.89 6.58 1.57
N ALA A 67 8.22 7.69 1.22
CA ALA A 67 7.33 8.41 2.13
C ALA A 67 6.11 7.57 2.52
N VAL A 68 5.55 6.81 1.57
CA VAL A 68 4.47 5.87 1.85
C VAL A 68 4.95 4.83 2.86
N LEU A 69 6.13 4.23 2.70
CA LEU A 69 6.63 3.22 3.66
C LEU A 69 6.68 3.78 5.09
N ILE A 70 7.25 4.97 5.26
CA ILE A 70 7.37 5.63 6.57
C ILE A 70 5.98 5.89 7.17
N CYS A 71 5.09 6.53 6.41
CA CYS A 71 3.73 6.83 6.89
C CYS A 71 2.93 5.55 7.15
N TRP A 72 3.16 4.51 6.35
CA TRP A 72 2.50 3.22 6.43
C TRP A 72 2.75 2.51 7.74
N VAL A 73 4.02 2.35 8.09
CA VAL A 73 4.40 1.64 9.32
C VAL A 73 4.16 2.48 10.58
N LEU A 74 4.17 3.81 10.49
CA LEU A 74 3.92 4.68 11.65
C LEU A 74 2.44 4.86 11.97
N LEU A 75 1.57 4.82 10.95
CA LEU A 75 0.16 5.18 11.13
C LEU A 75 -0.79 4.45 10.17
N CYS A 76 -0.50 4.50 8.87
CA CYS A 76 -1.53 4.25 7.84
C CYS A 76 -1.94 2.78 7.74
N TYR A 77 -1.05 1.82 8.04
CA TYR A 77 -1.43 0.41 8.05
C TYR A 77 -2.58 0.15 9.03
N ARG A 78 -2.49 0.69 10.25
CA ARG A 78 -3.54 0.53 11.28
C ARG A 78 -4.78 1.34 10.95
N MET A 79 -4.67 2.43 10.20
CA MET A 79 -5.85 3.14 9.69
C MET A 79 -6.60 2.36 8.60
N ALA A 80 -5.88 1.59 7.78
CA ALA A 80 -6.47 0.81 6.70
C ALA A 80 -6.95 -0.59 7.15
N PHE A 81 -6.22 -1.24 8.07
CA PHE A 81 -6.42 -2.65 8.45
C PHE A 81 -6.43 -2.87 9.97
N GLY A 82 -6.60 -1.80 10.75
CA GLY A 82 -6.66 -1.88 12.21
C GLY A 82 -8.08 -1.77 12.74
N ASP A 83 -8.20 -1.20 13.93
CA ASP A 83 -9.47 -1.17 14.66
C ASP A 83 -10.34 -0.02 14.12
N GLU A 84 -11.64 -0.24 14.06
CA GLU A 84 -12.59 0.75 13.56
C GLU A 84 -12.59 2.04 14.41
N LEU A 85 -12.47 3.19 13.74
CA LEU A 85 -12.76 4.51 14.32
C LEU A 85 -14.13 5.00 13.85
N LEU A 86 -14.35 4.93 12.54
CA LEU A 86 -15.57 5.26 11.83
C LEU A 86 -15.88 4.11 10.86
N PRO A 87 -17.13 3.97 10.38
CA PRO A 87 -17.50 2.89 9.45
C PRO A 87 -16.67 2.83 8.15
N PHE A 88 -16.01 3.93 7.80
CA PHE A 88 -15.17 4.07 6.61
C PHE A 88 -13.68 4.31 6.92
N TRP A 89 -13.27 4.33 8.19
CA TRP A 89 -11.90 4.69 8.57
C TRP A 89 -11.43 4.07 9.89
N GLY A 90 -10.20 3.58 9.93
CA GLY A 90 -9.60 2.96 11.11
C GLY A 90 -8.80 3.92 12.01
N LYS A 91 -8.53 3.47 13.23
CA LYS A 91 -7.69 4.17 14.22
C LYS A 91 -6.22 4.04 13.85
N GLY A 92 -5.55 5.19 13.72
CA GLY A 92 -4.11 5.23 13.48
C GLY A 92 -3.30 4.77 14.69
N ALA A 93 -2.34 3.88 14.45
CA ALA A 93 -1.36 3.43 15.44
C ALA A 93 -0.08 2.90 14.74
N PRO A 94 1.07 2.87 15.43
CA PRO A 94 2.28 2.28 14.88
C PRO A 94 2.18 0.77 14.67
N ALA A 95 2.62 0.30 13.51
CA ALA A 95 2.72 -1.10 13.11
C ALA A 95 4.19 -1.59 13.13
N LEU A 96 4.99 -1.13 14.10
CA LEU A 96 6.43 -1.44 14.22
C LEU A 96 6.78 -2.32 15.42
N GLY A 97 5.83 -2.56 16.33
CA GLY A 97 6.10 -3.33 17.54
C GLY A 97 6.47 -4.77 17.22
N GLN A 98 7.57 -5.30 17.79
CA GLN A 98 7.99 -6.68 17.57
C GLN A 98 6.87 -7.68 17.88
N LYS A 99 6.18 -7.51 19.01
CA LYS A 99 5.04 -8.37 19.40
C LYS A 99 3.91 -8.35 18.37
N TYR A 100 3.70 -7.21 17.71
CA TYR A 100 2.69 -7.04 16.67
C TYR A 100 3.13 -7.72 15.36
N LEU A 101 4.37 -7.47 14.94
CA LEU A 101 4.91 -7.96 13.66
C LEU A 101 5.13 -9.47 13.61
N VAL A 102 5.49 -10.09 14.73
CA VAL A 102 5.72 -11.54 14.85
C VAL A 102 4.41 -12.31 15.08
N ALA A 103 3.33 -11.63 15.47
CA ALA A 103 2.03 -12.26 15.61
C ALA A 103 1.53 -12.80 14.26
N ARG A 104 0.62 -13.77 14.32
CA ARG A 104 -0.07 -14.28 13.14
C ARG A 104 -0.87 -13.16 12.47
N ALA A 105 -0.81 -13.12 11.14
CA ALA A 105 -1.54 -12.14 10.35
C ALA A 105 -3.06 -12.30 10.54
N LYS A 106 -3.78 -11.18 10.48
CA LYS A 106 -5.25 -11.13 10.54
C LYS A 106 -5.76 -10.33 9.37
N VAL A 107 -6.77 -10.85 8.68
CA VAL A 107 -7.40 -10.20 7.52
C VAL A 107 -8.72 -9.58 7.98
N PRO A 108 -8.77 -8.27 8.29
CA PRO A 108 -9.89 -7.66 9.01
C PRO A 108 -11.23 -7.80 8.30
N GLU A 109 -11.26 -7.67 6.97
CA GLU A 109 -12.47 -7.86 6.15
C GLU A 109 -13.18 -9.19 6.43
N SER A 110 -12.44 -10.27 6.63
CA SER A 110 -13.01 -11.61 6.85
C SER A 110 -13.61 -11.83 8.24
N THR A 111 -13.69 -10.76 9.05
CA THR A 111 -14.25 -10.83 10.39
C THR A 111 -15.75 -10.95 10.32
N HIS A 112 -16.26 -12.13 10.65
CA HIS A 112 -17.69 -12.39 10.74
C HIS A 112 -18.06 -12.76 12.18
N VAL A 113 -19.14 -12.17 12.67
CA VAL A 113 -19.73 -12.52 13.97
C VAL A 113 -20.76 -13.62 13.74
N SER A 114 -20.43 -14.84 14.17
CA SER A 114 -21.34 -15.98 14.18
C SER A 114 -21.43 -16.51 15.61
N ASP A 115 -22.63 -16.68 16.14
CA ASP A 115 -22.89 -17.19 17.51
C ASP A 115 -22.16 -16.44 18.63
N GLY A 116 -22.09 -15.11 18.55
CA GLY A 116 -21.43 -14.26 19.54
C GLY A 116 -19.89 -14.39 19.55
N LYS A 117 -19.30 -15.14 18.60
CA LYS A 117 -17.85 -15.28 18.43
C LYS A 117 -17.43 -14.61 17.12
N SER A 118 -16.50 -13.68 17.23
CA SER A 118 -15.84 -13.06 16.08
C SER A 118 -14.80 -14.03 15.51
N LYS A 119 -15.04 -14.57 14.32
CA LYS A 119 -14.05 -15.36 13.59
C LYS A 119 -13.46 -14.50 12.48
N THR A 120 -12.15 -14.36 12.48
CA THR A 120 -11.37 -13.67 11.44
C THR A 120 -10.48 -14.70 10.78
N VAL A 121 -10.31 -14.63 9.45
CA VAL A 121 -9.33 -15.44 8.74
C VAL A 121 -7.94 -15.00 9.18
N GLU A 122 -7.19 -15.97 9.70
CA GLU A 122 -5.81 -15.80 10.09
C GLU A 122 -4.93 -16.61 9.14
N PRO A 123 -4.27 -16.00 8.14
CA PRO A 123 -3.34 -16.70 7.27
C PRO A 123 -2.18 -17.31 8.07
N TYR A 124 -1.53 -18.34 7.54
CA TYR A 124 -0.39 -19.01 8.20
C TYR A 124 0.94 -18.29 7.93
N TYR A 125 0.95 -16.95 7.96
CA TYR A 125 2.14 -16.11 7.86
C TYR A 125 2.11 -14.97 8.88
N ALA A 126 3.27 -14.35 9.12
CA ALA A 126 3.44 -13.31 10.12
C ALA A 126 2.82 -11.97 9.69
N MET A 127 2.45 -11.14 10.67
CA MET A 127 1.87 -9.82 10.41
C MET A 127 2.83 -8.90 9.64
N ALA A 128 4.15 -9.04 9.86
CA ALA A 128 5.16 -8.33 9.07
C ALA A 128 5.00 -8.53 7.57
N THR A 129 4.69 -9.76 7.15
CA THR A 129 4.49 -10.11 5.75
C THR A 129 3.23 -9.44 5.18
N LEU A 130 2.15 -9.37 5.96
CA LEU A 130 0.93 -8.67 5.56
C LEU A 130 1.14 -7.15 5.47
N VAL A 131 1.84 -6.57 6.45
CA VAL A 131 2.17 -5.13 6.47
C VAL A 131 2.99 -4.76 5.23
N TYR A 132 3.98 -5.58 4.88
CA TYR A 132 4.80 -5.37 3.68
C TYR A 132 3.99 -5.55 2.39
N PHE A 133 3.16 -6.58 2.30
CA PHE A 133 2.30 -6.80 1.13
C PHE A 133 1.38 -5.62 0.87
N GLN A 134 0.69 -5.12 1.91
CA GLN A 134 -0.24 -4.01 1.75
C GLN A 134 0.46 -2.67 1.51
N PHE A 135 1.69 -2.51 2.00
CA PHE A 135 2.52 -1.35 1.69
C PHE A 135 2.75 -1.20 0.18
N THR A 136 3.02 -2.30 -0.53
CA THR A 136 3.38 -2.20 -1.96
C THR A 136 2.19 -1.74 -2.81
N PHE A 137 0.96 -2.11 -2.43
CA PHE A 137 -0.26 -1.56 -3.03
C PHE A 137 -0.49 -0.09 -2.69
N ALA A 138 -0.24 0.33 -1.44
CA ALA A 138 -0.31 1.74 -1.07
C ALA A 138 0.69 2.58 -1.87
N ALA A 139 1.92 2.09 -2.01
CA ALA A 139 2.98 2.76 -2.73
C ALA A 139 2.69 2.88 -4.23
N ILE A 140 2.29 1.78 -4.88
CA ILE A 140 1.99 1.80 -6.32
C ILE A 140 0.83 2.75 -6.64
N THR A 141 -0.17 2.86 -5.75
CA THR A 141 -1.33 3.76 -5.93
C THR A 141 -0.92 5.22 -6.04
N LEU A 142 -0.05 5.70 -5.13
CA LEU A 142 0.45 7.08 -5.13
C LEU A 142 1.33 7.34 -6.35
N ILE A 143 2.13 6.35 -6.75
CA ILE A 143 2.97 6.45 -7.95
C ILE A 143 2.08 6.54 -9.20
N LEU A 144 1.05 5.69 -9.33
CA LEU A 144 0.07 5.76 -10.42
C LEU A 144 -0.56 7.16 -10.54
N LEU A 145 -0.97 7.74 -9.41
CA LEU A 145 -1.47 9.11 -9.34
C LEU A 145 -0.42 10.12 -9.81
N ALA A 146 0.85 9.97 -9.39
CA ALA A 146 1.96 10.84 -9.78
C ALA A 146 2.08 11.00 -11.29
N GLY A 147 1.82 9.92 -12.05
CA GLY A 147 1.82 9.91 -13.51
C GLY A 147 0.99 11.03 -14.14
N SER A 148 -0.12 11.40 -13.50
CA SER A 148 -0.97 12.50 -13.96
C SER A 148 -0.31 13.86 -13.78
N VAL A 149 0.49 14.08 -12.73
CA VAL A 149 1.04 15.40 -12.37
C VAL A 149 2.50 15.61 -12.78
N LEU A 150 3.10 14.65 -13.49
CA LEU A 150 4.48 14.74 -13.97
C LEU A 150 4.71 15.94 -14.89
N GLY A 151 5.80 16.66 -14.61
CA GLY A 151 6.23 17.84 -15.35
C GLY A 151 5.34 19.08 -15.18
N ARG A 152 4.42 19.08 -14.21
CA ARG A 152 3.53 20.22 -13.92
C ARG A 152 3.29 20.51 -12.44
N MET A 153 3.67 19.62 -11.54
CA MET A 153 3.60 19.86 -10.09
C MET A 153 4.99 20.05 -9.50
N ASN A 154 5.12 21.03 -8.61
CA ASN A 154 6.35 21.25 -7.86
C ASN A 154 6.57 20.10 -6.85
N ILE A 155 7.82 19.64 -6.71
CA ILE A 155 8.20 18.58 -5.76
C ILE A 155 7.80 18.90 -4.32
N LYS A 156 7.86 20.15 -3.86
CA LYS A 156 7.46 20.52 -2.49
C LYS A 156 5.96 20.29 -2.26
N ALA A 157 5.14 20.62 -3.25
CA ALA A 157 3.70 20.34 -3.20
C ALA A 157 3.46 18.83 -3.23
N TRP A 158 4.20 18.08 -4.05
CA TRP A 158 4.13 16.62 -4.09
C TRP A 158 4.48 15.98 -2.74
N MET A 159 5.51 16.51 -2.06
CA MET A 159 5.93 16.03 -0.74
C MET A 159 4.87 16.20 0.34
N ALA A 160 4.08 17.28 0.29
CA ALA A 160 2.93 17.43 1.18
C ALA A 160 1.75 16.54 0.73
N PHE A 161 1.52 16.46 -0.59
CA PHE A 161 0.39 15.74 -1.16
C PHE A 161 0.41 14.24 -0.85
N VAL A 162 1.56 13.58 -0.99
CA VAL A 162 1.68 12.12 -0.78
C VAL A 162 1.18 11.65 0.59
N PRO A 163 1.72 12.13 1.73
CA PRO A 163 1.27 11.68 3.05
C PRO A 163 -0.18 12.08 3.33
N LEU A 164 -0.60 13.27 2.89
CA LEU A 164 -1.99 13.72 3.07
C LEU A 164 -2.97 12.84 2.30
N TRP A 165 -2.69 12.54 1.04
CA TRP A 165 -3.57 11.70 0.22
C TRP A 165 -3.57 10.24 0.72
N LEU A 166 -2.42 9.73 1.15
CA LEU A 166 -2.33 8.40 1.78
C LEU A 166 -3.24 8.33 3.01
N ILE A 167 -3.16 9.31 3.91
CA ILE A 167 -3.93 9.34 5.16
C ILE A 167 -5.42 9.56 4.88
N PHE A 168 -5.80 10.55 4.08
CA PHE A 168 -7.19 10.99 3.97
C PHE A 168 -7.97 10.34 2.82
N SER A 169 -7.29 9.71 1.86
CA SER A 169 -7.95 9.06 0.71
C SER A 169 -7.66 7.56 0.67
N TYR A 170 -6.38 7.17 0.62
CA TYR A 170 -6.04 5.75 0.48
C TYR A 170 -6.54 4.91 1.66
N THR A 171 -6.24 5.31 2.90
CA THR A 171 -6.65 4.51 4.07
C THR A 171 -8.17 4.48 4.26
N VAL A 172 -8.90 5.53 3.85
CA VAL A 172 -10.37 5.53 3.83
C VAL A 172 -10.90 4.49 2.84
N GLY A 173 -10.38 4.50 1.60
CA GLY A 173 -10.77 3.51 0.58
C GLY A 173 -10.41 2.08 1.00
N ALA A 174 -9.18 1.88 1.46
CA ALA A 174 -8.68 0.59 1.91
C ALA A 174 -9.46 0.07 3.13
N PHE A 175 -9.76 0.90 4.13
CA PHE A 175 -10.55 0.47 5.28
C PHE A 175 -11.98 0.09 4.87
N SER A 176 -12.60 0.91 4.02
CA SER A 176 -13.97 0.71 3.58
C SER A 176 -14.16 -0.61 2.83
N LEU A 177 -13.17 -1.05 2.03
CA LEU A 177 -13.25 -2.24 1.18
C LEU A 177 -12.52 -3.47 1.73
N TRP A 178 -11.34 -3.28 2.34
CA TRP A 178 -10.46 -4.37 2.79
C TRP A 178 -10.22 -4.41 4.30
N GLY A 179 -10.49 -3.31 4.99
CA GLY A 179 -10.38 -3.22 6.45
C GLY A 179 -11.62 -3.71 7.20
N GLY A 180 -12.65 -4.18 6.49
CA GLY A 180 -13.94 -4.58 7.07
C GLY A 180 -14.94 -3.45 7.27
N GLY A 181 -14.70 -2.28 6.66
CA GLY A 181 -15.60 -1.13 6.70
C GLY A 181 -16.87 -1.31 5.86
N PHE A 182 -17.64 -0.23 5.74
CA PHE A 182 -19.03 -0.29 5.26
C PHE A 182 -19.21 -0.84 3.84
N LEU A 183 -18.29 -0.58 2.90
CA LEU A 183 -18.42 -1.09 1.52
C LEU A 183 -18.28 -2.61 1.47
N TYR A 184 -17.35 -3.16 2.25
CA TYR A 184 -17.24 -4.60 2.45
C TYR A 184 -18.55 -5.18 3.02
N GLN A 185 -19.11 -4.54 4.05
CA GLN A 185 -20.37 -4.98 4.67
C GLN A 185 -21.57 -4.88 3.71
N TRP A 186 -21.52 -3.98 2.72
CA TRP A 186 -22.52 -3.88 1.64
C TRP A 186 -22.32 -4.92 0.53
N GLY A 187 -21.29 -5.76 0.61
CA GLY A 187 -21.01 -6.82 -0.35
C GLY A 187 -20.23 -6.35 -1.58
N ALA A 188 -19.53 -5.21 -1.52
CA ALA A 188 -18.64 -4.79 -2.59
C ALA A 188 -17.44 -5.75 -2.68
N ILE A 189 -17.18 -6.26 -3.89
CA ILE A 189 -16.11 -7.22 -4.14
C ILE A 189 -14.94 -6.50 -4.82
N ASP A 190 -13.82 -6.38 -4.11
CA ASP A 190 -12.56 -5.86 -4.65
C ASP A 190 -11.40 -6.79 -4.28
N TYR A 191 -11.06 -7.70 -5.18
CA TYR A 191 -10.05 -8.74 -4.89
C TYR A 191 -8.61 -8.20 -4.85
N SER A 192 -8.23 -7.36 -5.81
CA SER A 192 -6.83 -6.93 -5.99
C SER A 192 -6.66 -5.43 -6.24
N GLY A 193 -7.69 -4.63 -5.97
CA GLY A 193 -7.59 -3.18 -5.90
C GLY A 193 -8.15 -2.45 -7.10
N GLY A 194 -9.17 -3.02 -7.75
CA GLY A 194 -9.92 -2.32 -8.79
C GLY A 194 -10.44 -0.97 -8.31
N PHE A 195 -10.99 -0.94 -7.08
CA PHE A 195 -11.48 0.29 -6.47
C PHE A 195 -10.38 1.01 -5.69
N VAL A 196 -9.73 0.33 -4.74
CA VAL A 196 -8.78 0.97 -3.79
C VAL A 196 -7.56 1.56 -4.50
N ILE A 197 -7.11 0.94 -5.60
CA ILE A 197 -5.90 1.33 -6.32
C ILE A 197 -6.25 2.05 -7.61
N HIS A 198 -6.86 1.35 -8.57
CA HIS A 198 -6.98 1.83 -9.94
C HIS A 198 -8.00 2.96 -10.07
N LEU A 199 -9.21 2.75 -9.57
CA LEU A 199 -10.24 3.80 -9.61
C LEU A 199 -9.85 5.00 -8.75
N SER A 200 -9.40 4.75 -7.51
CA SER A 200 -9.00 5.81 -6.57
C SER A 200 -7.86 6.69 -7.11
N SER A 201 -6.77 6.08 -7.61
CA SER A 201 -5.66 6.83 -8.21
C SER A 201 -6.06 7.49 -9.54
N GLY A 202 -6.89 6.85 -10.35
CA GLY A 202 -7.38 7.39 -11.63
C GLY A 202 -8.21 8.66 -11.45
N ILE A 203 -9.22 8.62 -10.58
CA ILE A 203 -10.08 9.78 -10.26
C ILE A 203 -9.27 10.88 -9.57
N SER A 204 -8.38 10.52 -8.65
CA SER A 204 -7.50 11.49 -8.00
C SER A 204 -6.52 12.13 -8.97
N GLY A 205 -5.99 11.36 -9.92
CA GLY A 205 -5.12 11.87 -10.97
C GLY A 205 -5.84 12.81 -11.93
N LEU A 206 -7.07 12.48 -12.32
CA LEU A 206 -7.93 13.39 -13.11
C LEU A 206 -8.20 14.69 -12.36
N THR A 207 -8.56 14.59 -11.08
CA THR A 207 -8.86 15.75 -10.22
C THR A 207 -7.62 16.62 -10.03
N ALA A 208 -6.48 16.03 -9.70
CA ALA A 208 -5.22 16.74 -9.56
C ALA A 208 -4.78 17.40 -10.88
N ALA A 209 -4.95 16.70 -12.00
CA ALA A 209 -4.67 17.24 -13.34
C ALA A 209 -5.50 18.47 -13.67
N TYR A 210 -6.76 18.50 -13.24
CA TYR A 210 -7.66 19.65 -13.43
C TYR A 210 -7.21 20.85 -12.60
N TRP A 211 -6.96 20.66 -11.30
CA TRP A 211 -6.59 21.74 -10.38
C TRP A 211 -5.17 22.29 -10.57
N VAL A 212 -4.19 21.42 -10.88
CA VAL A 212 -2.81 21.85 -11.19
C VAL A 212 -2.76 22.58 -12.53
N GLY A 213 -3.67 22.26 -13.44
CA GLY A 213 -3.77 22.88 -14.74
C GLY A 213 -2.84 22.28 -15.81
N PRO A 214 -2.81 22.91 -17.00
CA PRO A 214 -2.09 22.40 -18.16
C PRO A 214 -0.57 22.51 -18.00
N ARG A 215 0.17 21.61 -18.66
CA ARG A 215 1.62 21.78 -18.87
C ARG A 215 1.90 23.06 -19.65
N LEU A 216 3.06 23.68 -19.40
CA LEU A 216 3.51 24.87 -20.12
C LEU A 216 3.49 24.65 -21.64
N LYS A 217 3.19 25.69 -22.42
CA LYS A 217 3.13 25.61 -23.88
C LYS A 217 4.45 25.14 -24.49
N SER A 218 5.58 25.64 -23.99
CA SER A 218 6.93 25.19 -24.36
C SER A 218 7.22 23.72 -24.01
N ASP A 219 6.48 23.14 -23.07
CA ASP A 219 6.54 21.73 -22.72
C ASP A 219 5.61 20.85 -23.56
N ARG A 220 4.63 21.45 -24.25
CA ARG A 220 3.73 20.77 -25.18
C ARG A 220 4.26 20.78 -26.61
N GLU A 221 4.88 21.88 -27.01
CA GLU A 221 5.48 22.03 -28.32
C GLU A 221 6.81 21.28 -28.36
N ILE A 222 7.00 20.41 -29.36
CA ILE A 222 8.31 19.86 -29.67
C ILE A 222 9.08 21.01 -30.29
N SER A 223 9.90 21.73 -29.51
CA SER A 223 10.87 22.63 -30.15
C SER A 223 11.67 21.80 -31.16
N PRO A 224 11.76 22.24 -32.43
CA PRO A 224 12.73 21.65 -33.34
C PRO A 224 14.09 21.75 -32.65
N LYS A 225 14.81 20.63 -32.64
CA LYS A 225 16.17 20.56 -32.09
C LYS A 225 17.07 21.60 -32.72
#